data_AF-A0A1G1N385-F1
#
_entry.id   AF-A0A1G1N385-F1
#
_cell.length_a   1.000
_cell.length_b   1.000
_cell.length_c   1.000
_cell.angle_alpha   90.00
_cell.angle_beta   90.00
_cell.angle_gamma   90.00
#
_symmetry.space_group_name_H-M   'P 1'
#
loop_
_entity.id
_entity.type
_entity.pdbx_description
1 polymer ?
#
loop_
_entity_poly.entity_id
_entity_poly.type
_entity_poly.pdbx_seq_one_letter_code
_entity_poly.pdbx_strand_id
1 'polypeptide(L)'
;MDAKELTLNIAVNLGRLCRWAMEGRRARVDQFLAETEGFVKALEAAPKSVRFMPTYEWFKKDFELLSHNVQMDANWAESMLTWANILTHRAALA
;
A
#
# COMPACT_ATOMS: atom_id res chain seq x y z
N MET A 1 -14.85 8.29 1.86
CA MET A 1 -14.00 7.38 2.64
C MET A 1 -13.14 8.22 3.55
N ASP A 2 -12.99 7.82 4.81
CA ASP A 2 -12.06 8.46 5.73
C ASP A 2 -10.63 7.89 5.58
N ALA A 3 -9.66 8.49 6.28
CA ALA A 3 -8.26 8.08 6.21
C ALA A 3 -8.05 6.63 6.68
N LYS A 4 -8.85 6.16 7.65
CA LYS A 4 -8.79 4.79 8.16
C LYS A 4 -9.24 3.78 7.12
N GLU A 5 -10.40 4.00 6.48
CA GLU A 5 -10.91 3.15 5.41
C GLU A 5 -9.94 3.09 4.22
N LEU A 6 -9.40 4.25 3.83
CA LEU A 6 -8.39 4.33 2.76
C LEU A 6 -7.13 3.53 3.12
N THR A 7 -6.64 3.67 4.34
CA THR A 7 -5.46 2.93 4.83
C THR A 7 -5.69 1.42 4.82
N LEU A 8 -6.88 0.95 5.22
CA LEU A 8 -7.22 -0.46 5.17
C LEU A 8 -7.35 -0.99 3.74
N ASN A 9 -7.94 -0.22 2.82
CA ASN A 9 -8.04 -0.63 1.42
C ASN A 9 -6.67 -0.73 0.75
N ILE A 10 -5.77 0.22 1.05
CA ILE A 10 -4.36 0.13 0.64
C ILE A 10 -3.75 -1.16 1.21
N ALA A 11 -3.86 -1.39 2.52
CA ALA A 11 -3.29 -2.58 3.16
C ALA A 11 -3.76 -3.91 2.53
N VAL A 12 -5.06 -4.03 2.26
CA VAL A 12 -5.64 -5.20 1.57
C VAL A 12 -5.04 -5.37 0.18
N ASN A 13 -4.90 -4.29 -0.59
CA ASN A 13 -4.33 -4.36 -1.92
C ASN A 13 -2.84 -4.70 -1.89
N LEU A 14 -2.06 -4.18 -0.94
CA LEU A 14 -0.65 -4.56 -0.78
C LEU A 14 -0.50 -6.07 -0.47
N GLY A 15 -1.38 -6.63 0.37
CA GLY A 15 -1.41 -8.08 0.61
C GLY A 15 -1.73 -8.89 -0.66
N ARG A 16 -2.64 -8.39 -1.50
CA ARG A 16 -2.92 -8.98 -2.82
C ARG A 16 -1.74 -8.85 -3.78
N LEU A 17 -1.05 -7.71 -3.79
CA LEU A 17 0.14 -7.49 -4.61
C LEU A 17 1.26 -8.47 -4.28
N CYS A 18 1.53 -8.70 -2.99
CA CYS A 18 2.45 -9.75 -2.54
C CYS A 18 2.05 -11.11 -3.14
N ARG A 19 0.80 -11.53 -2.94
CA ARG A 19 0.30 -12.81 -3.44
C ARG A 19 0.44 -12.93 -4.96
N TRP A 20 0.03 -11.91 -5.72
CA TRP A 20 0.04 -11.95 -7.18
C TRP A 20 1.44 -11.86 -7.76
N ALA A 21 2.37 -11.16 -7.12
CA ALA A 21 3.78 -11.19 -7.48
C ALA A 21 4.33 -12.61 -7.32
N MET A 22 4.09 -13.25 -6.17
CA MET A 22 4.55 -14.63 -5.91
C MET A 22 3.93 -15.67 -6.84
N GLU A 23 2.71 -15.44 -7.33
CA GLU A 23 2.05 -16.29 -8.33
C GLU A 23 2.42 -15.92 -9.78
N GLY A 24 3.27 -14.93 -10.02
CA GLY A 24 3.66 -14.48 -11.38
C GLY A 24 2.52 -13.85 -12.19
N ARG A 25 1.45 -13.37 -11.53
CA ARG A 25 0.23 -12.85 -12.18
C ARG A 25 0.36 -11.37 -12.54
N ARG A 26 1.18 -11.04 -13.55
CA ARG A 26 1.49 -9.64 -13.92
C ARG A 26 0.26 -8.74 -14.12
N ALA A 27 -0.74 -9.19 -14.89
CA ALA A 27 -1.95 -8.39 -15.13
C ALA A 27 -2.72 -8.05 -13.83
N ARG A 28 -2.68 -8.93 -12.82
CA ARG A 28 -3.27 -8.66 -11.51
C ARG A 28 -2.42 -7.66 -10.72
N VAL A 29 -1.09 -7.78 -10.78
CA VAL A 29 -0.18 -6.81 -10.18
C VAL A 29 -0.43 -5.42 -10.73
N ASP A 30 -0.48 -5.27 -12.06
CA ASP A 30 -0.70 -3.97 -12.71
C ASP A 30 -2.08 -3.38 -12.32
N GLN A 31 -3.14 -4.21 -12.31
CA GLN A 31 -4.47 -3.79 -11.86
C GLN A 31 -4.45 -3.26 -10.42
N PHE A 32 -3.92 -4.04 -9.48
CA PHE A 32 -3.94 -3.68 -8.07
C PHE A 32 -2.97 -2.55 -7.72
N LEU A 33 -1.89 -2.36 -8.49
CA LEU A 33 -1.03 -1.17 -8.37
C LEU A 33 -1.81 0.10 -8.72
N ALA A 34 -2.49 0.13 -9.87
CA ALA A 34 -3.28 1.29 -10.29
C ALA A 34 -4.40 1.62 -9.30
N GLU A 35 -5.10 0.59 -8.77
CA GLU A 35 -6.09 0.78 -7.70
C GLU A 35 -5.46 1.36 -6.42
N THR A 36 -4.28 0.85 -6.04
CA THR A 36 -3.56 1.30 -4.83
C THR A 36 -3.10 2.74 -4.96
N GLU A 37 -2.53 3.14 -6.10
CA GLU A 37 -2.16 4.54 -6.38
C GLU A 37 -3.37 5.48 -6.26
N GLY A 38 -4.54 5.05 -6.73
CA GLY A 38 -5.79 5.76 -6.54
C GLY A 38 -6.14 5.99 -5.07
N PHE A 39 -6.02 4.95 -4.23
CA PHE A 39 -6.24 5.09 -2.79
C PHE A 39 -5.18 5.94 -2.10
N VAL A 40 -3.91 5.85 -2.50
CA VAL A 40 -2.81 6.67 -1.95
C VAL A 40 -3.07 8.15 -2.21
N LYS A 41 -3.49 8.49 -3.44
CA LYS A 41 -3.87 9.87 -3.80
C LYS A 41 -5.07 10.37 -3.00
N ALA A 42 -6.07 9.53 -2.78
CA ALA A 42 -7.21 9.87 -1.94
C ALA A 42 -6.79 10.05 -0.46
N LEU A 43 -5.89 9.20 0.05
CA LEU A 43 -5.34 9.29 1.40
C LEU A 43 -4.51 10.57 1.60
N GLU A 44 -3.80 11.02 0.57
CA GLU A 44 -3.05 12.29 0.60
C GLU A 44 -3.97 13.48 0.92
N ALA A 45 -5.12 13.54 0.25
CA ALA A 45 -6.10 14.61 0.42
C ALA A 45 -6.96 14.46 1.70
N ALA A 46 -7.06 13.26 2.26
CA ALA A 46 -7.86 13.02 3.47
C ALA A 46 -7.20 13.65 4.72
N PRO A 47 -7.98 14.23 5.66
CA PRO A 47 -7.46 14.61 6.97
C PRO A 47 -6.89 13.39 7.69
N LYS A 48 -5.64 13.49 8.14
CA LYS A 48 -4.91 12.43 8.85
C LYS A 48 -4.58 12.88 10.26
N SER A 49 -4.59 11.98 11.22
CA SER A 49 -4.15 12.31 12.57
C SER A 49 -2.64 12.56 12.63
N VAL A 50 -2.21 13.42 13.55
CA VAL A 50 -0.79 13.70 13.81
C VAL A 50 -0.01 12.43 14.16
N ARG A 51 -0.67 11.45 14.81
CA ARG A 51 -0.04 10.18 15.20
C ARG A 51 0.19 9.23 14.02
N PHE A 52 -0.56 9.37 12.94
CA PHE A 52 -0.44 8.55 11.74
C PHE A 52 0.48 9.15 10.69
N MET A 53 0.65 10.48 10.67
CA MET A 53 1.47 11.16 9.68
C MET A 53 2.87 10.55 9.45
N PRO A 54 3.66 10.19 10.49
CA PRO A 54 4.95 9.55 10.27
C PRO A 54 4.85 8.21 9.53
N THR A 55 3.80 7.43 9.81
CA THR A 55 3.55 6.16 9.10
C THR A 55 3.21 6.41 7.64
N TYR A 56 2.36 7.40 7.37
CA TYR A 56 1.98 7.76 6.01
C TYR A 56 3.18 8.24 5.18
N GLU A 57 4.04 9.10 5.74
CA GLU A 57 5.21 9.63 5.03
C GLU A 57 6.21 8.54 4.65
N TRP A 58 6.52 7.62 5.57
CA TRP A 58 7.41 6.50 5.29
C TRP A 58 6.80 5.55 4.26
N PHE A 59 5.51 5.23 4.41
CA PHE A 59 4.80 4.39 3.45
C PHE A 59 4.81 5.02 2.05
N LYS A 60 4.45 6.30 1.93
CA LYS A 60 4.37 6.99 0.63
C LYS A 60 5.71 6.94 -0.10
N LYS A 61 6.80 7.28 0.61
CA LYS A 61 8.15 7.27 0.04
C LYS A 61 8.54 5.88 -0.46
N ASP A 62 8.30 4.84 0.32
CA ASP A 62 8.70 3.48 -0.04
C ASP A 62 7.80 2.91 -1.15
N PHE A 63 6.49 3.16 -1.07
CA PHE A 63 5.54 2.75 -2.08
C PHE A 63 5.82 3.40 -3.45
N GLU A 64 6.21 4.68 -3.50
CA GLU A 64 6.64 5.33 -4.73
C GLU A 64 7.82 4.62 -5.40
N LEU A 65 8.79 4.10 -4.63
CA LEU A 65 9.90 3.33 -5.19
C LEU A 65 9.41 1.96 -5.70
N LEU A 66 8.57 1.29 -4.92
CA LEU A 66 8.06 -0.05 -5.23
C LEU A 66 7.10 -0.05 -6.43
N SER A 67 6.30 1.00 -6.62
CA SER A 67 5.34 1.11 -7.72
C SER A 67 6.00 1.47 -9.05
N HIS A 68 7.07 2.28 -9.04
CA HIS A 68 7.84 2.57 -10.25
C HIS A 68 8.79 1.43 -10.65
N ASN A 69 9.28 0.66 -9.69
CA ASN A 69 10.22 -0.44 -9.93
C ASN A 69 9.61 -1.81 -9.59
N VAL A 70 8.67 -2.25 -10.40
CA VAL A 70 7.91 -3.49 -10.19
C VAL A 70 8.76 -4.72 -10.53
N GLN A 71 9.42 -5.30 -9.52
CA GLN A 71 10.30 -6.46 -9.67
C GLN A 71 9.57 -7.80 -9.62
N MET A 72 8.48 -7.90 -8.85
CA MET A 72 7.71 -9.14 -8.60
C MET A 72 8.56 -10.33 -8.11
N ASP A 73 9.74 -10.08 -7.54
CA ASP A 73 10.53 -11.07 -6.84
C ASP A 73 10.08 -11.21 -5.38
N ALA A 74 10.70 -12.15 -4.66
CA ALA A 74 10.37 -12.42 -3.26
C ALA A 74 10.59 -11.19 -2.35
N ASN A 75 11.63 -10.39 -2.61
CA ASN A 75 11.95 -9.21 -1.82
C ASN A 75 10.87 -8.13 -2.01
N TRP A 76 10.49 -7.85 -3.26
CA TRP A 76 9.43 -6.90 -3.59
C TRP A 76 8.08 -7.34 -3.01
N ALA A 77 7.76 -8.63 -3.10
CA ALA A 77 6.53 -9.18 -2.53
C ALA A 77 6.52 -9.06 -0.99
N GLU A 78 7.65 -9.36 -0.34
CA GLU A 78 7.81 -9.19 1.11
C GLU A 78 7.68 -7.72 1.54
N SER A 79 8.22 -6.76 0.78
CA SER A 79 8.04 -5.33 1.04
C SER A 79 6.56 -4.94 0.98
N MET A 80 5.81 -5.42 -0.03
CA MET A 80 4.36 -5.19 -0.11
C MET A 80 3.62 -5.78 1.10
N LEU A 81 3.93 -7.01 1.50
CA LEU A 81 3.32 -7.65 2.66
C LEU A 81 3.67 -6.93 3.98
N THR A 82 4.90 -6.46 4.11
CA THR A 82 5.36 -5.70 5.27
C THR A 82 4.52 -4.44 5.46
N TRP A 83 4.33 -3.67 4.39
CA TRP A 83 3.45 -2.49 4.44
C TRP A 83 1.98 -2.85 4.64
N ALA A 84 1.49 -3.95 4.06
CA ALA A 84 0.15 -4.43 4.33
C ALA A 84 -0.10 -4.63 5.83
N ASN A 85 0.84 -5.28 6.53
CA ASN A 85 0.74 -5.54 7.96
C ASN A 85 0.84 -4.24 8.78
N ILE A 86 1.83 -3.38 8.48
CA ILE A 86 1.99 -2.09 9.17
C ILE A 86 0.74 -1.24 9.03
N LEU A 87 0.23 -1.05 7.82
CA LEU A 87 -0.93 -0.22 7.57
C LEU A 87 -2.21 -0.81 8.18
N THR A 88 -2.38 -2.14 8.17
CA THR A 88 -3.49 -2.80 8.86
C THR A 88 -3.53 -2.43 10.35
N HIS A 89 -2.39 -2.50 11.04
CA HIS A 89 -2.32 -2.15 12.46
C HIS A 89 -2.43 -0.65 12.72
N ARG A 90 -1.89 0.18 11.82
CA ARG A 90 -1.79 1.64 12.01
C ARG A 90 -3.02 2.39 11.51
N ALA A 91 -3.93 1.75 10.76
CA ALA A 91 -5.16 2.36 10.26
C ALA A 91 -6.05 2.94 11.38
N ALA A 92 -6.05 2.35 12.57
CA ALA A 92 -6.81 2.88 13.71
C ALA A 92 -6.31 4.25 14.20
N LEU A 93 -5.11 4.66 13.78
CA LEU A 93 -4.54 5.96 14.07
C LEU A 93 -4.71 6.95 12.91
N ALA A 94 -5.18 6.50 11.75
CA ALA A 94 -5.27 7.32 10.54
C ALA A 94 -6.23 8.49 10.68
#